data_AF-A0A3R7DK59-F1
#
_entry.id   AF-A0A3R7DK59-F1
#
_cell.length_a   1.000
_cell.length_b   1.000
_cell.length_c   1.000
_cell.angle_alpha   90.00
_cell.angle_beta   90.00
_cell.angle_gamma   90.00
#
_symmetry.space_group_name_H-M   'P 1'
#
loop_
_entity.id
_entity.type
_entity.pdbx_description
1 polymer ?
#
loop_
_entity_poly.entity_id
_entity_poly.type
_entity_poly.pdbx_seq_one_letter_code
_entity_poly.pdbx_strand_id
1 'polypeptide(L)'
;MREEVKLYLKRAEKLRKNAEFNFDNGDYDLAMFHIEQAMQLLVKAKMLDLKGYFERTHSLRKLFGDLKRIGEGVEASEIESFLRKYRTELRNLERAYITSRYYFEEFFKEEVEEAFKALDELRDTMERVDYFKDYGKYVKEMKVLMSKYLEEFELYVFGSAIKGDYSIGLSDIDVAIVSNEFESRENKLRVYDVLFEKYFDSPFEFHLLTTKEWKLFLRFIRKDFVKV
;
A
#
# COMPACT_ATOMS: atom_id res chain seq x y z
N MET A 1 -8.75 12.64 -4.98
CA MET A 1 -7.80 12.90 -3.87
C MET A 1 -7.73 14.40 -3.61
N ARG A 2 -7.97 14.84 -2.37
CA ARG A 2 -7.96 16.26 -1.98
C ARG A 2 -6.56 16.86 -2.16
N GLU A 3 -6.44 18.12 -2.59
CA GLU A 3 -5.14 18.80 -2.82
C GLU A 3 -4.24 18.80 -1.57
N GLU A 4 -4.85 18.86 -0.38
CA GLU A 4 -4.14 18.78 0.90
C GLU A 4 -3.46 17.42 1.08
N VAL A 5 -4.14 16.29 0.80
CA VAL A 5 -3.56 14.94 0.90
C VAL A 5 -2.32 14.81 0.02
N LYS A 6 -2.40 15.27 -1.24
CA LYS A 6 -1.25 15.26 -2.18
C LYS A 6 -0.07 16.06 -1.63
N LEU A 7 -0.33 17.20 -0.99
CA LEU A 7 0.72 18.04 -0.40
C LEU A 7 1.43 17.31 0.76
N TYR A 8 0.70 16.62 1.62
CA TYR A 8 1.28 15.82 2.70
C TYR A 8 2.15 14.69 2.15
N LEU A 9 1.66 13.92 1.18
CA LEU A 9 2.42 12.84 0.54
C LEU A 9 3.71 13.36 -0.12
N LYS A 10 3.62 14.45 -0.89
CA LYS A 10 4.79 15.09 -1.51
C LYS A 10 5.83 15.57 -0.49
N ARG A 11 5.39 16.04 0.68
CA ARG A 11 6.29 16.46 1.76
C ARG A 11 6.91 15.26 2.48
N ALA A 12 6.16 14.19 2.71
CA ALA A 12 6.66 12.95 3.29
C ALA A 12 7.80 12.38 2.44
N GLU A 13 7.63 12.36 1.11
CA GLU A 13 8.65 11.90 0.18
C GLU A 13 9.93 12.76 0.21
N LYS A 14 9.80 14.08 0.33
CA LYS A 14 10.97 14.96 0.53
C LYS A 14 11.70 14.67 1.84
N LEU A 15 10.95 14.39 2.91
CA LEU A 15 11.53 14.04 4.20
C LEU A 15 12.24 12.69 4.16
N ARG A 16 11.68 11.70 3.47
CA ARG A 16 12.37 10.43 3.19
C ARG A 16 13.72 10.65 2.51
N LYS A 17 13.75 11.42 1.42
CA LYS A 17 15.00 11.74 0.70
C LYS A 17 16.03 12.47 1.56
N ASN A 18 15.55 13.38 2.42
CA ASN A 18 16.43 14.03 3.39
C ASN A 18 16.95 13.00 4.40
N ALA A 19 16.13 12.06 4.88
CA ALA A 19 16.58 11.01 5.78
C ALA A 19 17.68 10.15 5.12
N GLU A 20 17.48 9.73 3.88
CA GLU A 20 18.45 8.93 3.10
C GLU A 20 19.78 9.69 2.98
N PHE A 21 19.73 10.96 2.60
CA PHE A 21 20.92 11.81 2.54
C PHE A 21 21.66 11.87 3.89
N ASN A 22 20.95 12.06 5.01
CA ASN A 22 21.59 12.12 6.32
C ASN A 22 22.19 10.77 6.73
N PHE A 23 21.49 9.67 6.45
CA PHE A 23 21.97 8.32 6.73
C PHE A 23 23.26 8.02 5.97
N ASP A 24 23.33 8.35 4.68
CA ASP A 24 24.52 8.15 3.85
C ASP A 24 25.73 8.99 4.32
N ASN A 25 25.47 10.12 4.96
CA ASN A 25 26.51 10.98 5.56
C ASN A 25 26.86 10.61 7.00
N GLY A 26 26.18 9.62 7.61
CA GLY A 26 26.38 9.20 8.99
C GLY A 26 25.63 10.05 10.04
N ASP A 27 24.78 10.98 9.61
CA ASP A 27 23.96 11.84 10.48
C ASP A 27 22.69 11.11 10.95
N TYR A 28 22.86 10.05 11.74
CA TYR A 28 21.79 9.12 12.09
C TYR A 28 20.64 9.75 12.89
N ASP A 29 20.93 10.71 13.77
CA ASP A 29 19.89 11.44 14.52
C ASP A 29 18.98 12.26 13.61
N LEU A 30 19.58 12.92 12.62
CA LEU A 30 18.84 13.75 11.66
C LEU A 30 18.09 12.87 10.66
N ALA A 31 18.64 11.71 10.30
CA ALA A 31 17.93 10.70 9.54
C ALA A 31 16.67 10.23 10.28
N MET A 32 16.81 9.81 11.55
CA MET A 32 15.69 9.40 12.41
C MET A 32 14.62 10.48 12.57
N PHE A 33 15.04 11.74 12.76
CA PHE A 33 14.12 12.87 12.83
C PHE A 33 13.30 13.02 11.53
N HIS A 34 13.96 12.93 10.37
CA HIS A 34 13.26 13.04 9.09
C HIS A 34 12.34 11.84 8.80
N ILE A 35 12.71 10.62 9.20
CA ILE A 35 11.85 9.43 9.12
C ILE A 35 10.59 9.63 9.98
N GLU A 36 10.75 10.11 11.21
CA GLU A 36 9.64 10.39 12.14
C GLU A 36 8.64 11.37 11.51
N GLN A 37 9.16 12.47 10.95
CA GLN A 37 8.33 13.49 10.29
C GLN A 37 7.64 12.93 9.04
N ALA A 38 8.33 12.11 8.24
CA ALA A 38 7.75 11.46 7.08
C ALA A 38 6.57 10.56 7.49
N MET A 39 6.74 9.70 8.50
CA MET A 39 5.68 8.84 9.02
C MET A 39 4.48 9.65 9.53
N GLN A 40 4.72 10.74 10.27
CA GLN A 40 3.64 11.60 10.74
C GLN A 40 2.80 12.13 9.56
N LEU A 41 3.45 12.56 8.48
CA LEU A 41 2.75 13.09 7.32
C LEU A 41 1.96 12.03 6.56
N LEU A 42 2.50 10.81 6.43
CA LEU A 42 1.78 9.68 5.83
C LEU A 42 0.52 9.34 6.63
N VAL A 43 0.62 9.22 7.95
CA VAL A 43 -0.53 8.96 8.82
C VAL A 43 -1.57 10.08 8.74
N LYS A 44 -1.14 11.34 8.78
CA LYS A 44 -2.03 12.51 8.65
C LYS A 44 -2.72 12.56 7.29
N ALA A 45 -2.00 12.24 6.21
CA ALA A 45 -2.58 12.15 4.87
C ALA A 45 -3.69 11.09 4.83
N LYS A 46 -3.46 9.92 5.42
CA LYS A 46 -4.46 8.86 5.49
C LYS A 46 -5.69 9.26 6.33
N MET A 47 -5.49 9.89 7.48
CA MET A 47 -6.59 10.40 8.30
C MET A 47 -7.42 11.47 7.58
N LEU A 48 -6.78 12.37 6.82
CA LEU A 48 -7.46 13.36 5.99
C LEU A 48 -8.26 12.71 4.87
N ASP A 49 -7.74 11.66 4.24
CA ASP A 49 -8.45 10.96 3.18
C ASP A 49 -9.69 10.22 3.72
N LEU A 50 -9.55 9.57 4.88
CA LEU A 50 -10.63 8.81 5.52
C LEU A 50 -11.72 9.67 6.17
N LYS A 51 -11.33 10.70 6.94
CA LYS A 51 -12.25 11.46 7.81
C LYS A 51 -12.33 12.95 7.48
N GLY A 52 -11.39 13.45 6.66
CA GLY A 52 -11.32 14.86 6.28
C GLY A 52 -10.73 15.80 7.33
N TYR A 53 -10.35 15.31 8.51
CA TYR A 53 -9.68 16.09 9.56
C TYR A 53 -8.90 15.17 10.52
N PHE A 54 -7.98 15.74 11.29
CA PHE A 54 -7.28 15.07 12.40
C PHE A 54 -6.98 16.07 13.53
N GLU A 55 -6.81 15.57 14.76
CA GLU A 55 -6.38 16.39 15.89
C GLU A 55 -4.90 16.78 15.75
N ARG A 56 -4.55 18.02 16.07
CA ARG A 56 -3.15 18.46 16.03
C ARG A 56 -2.34 17.73 17.11
N THR A 57 -1.43 16.87 16.68
CA THR A 57 -0.43 16.22 17.52
C THR A 57 0.84 15.90 16.72
N HIS A 58 1.94 15.75 17.45
CA HIS A 58 3.24 15.33 16.94
C HIS A 58 3.68 13.96 17.49
N SER A 59 2.84 13.29 18.29
CA SER A 59 3.11 11.92 18.73
C SER A 59 2.69 10.93 17.65
N LEU A 60 3.63 10.17 17.10
CA LEU A 60 3.35 9.07 16.19
C LEU A 60 2.40 8.05 16.81
N ARG A 61 2.62 7.63 18.06
CA ARG A 61 1.74 6.65 18.72
C ARG A 61 0.32 7.16 18.87
N LYS A 62 0.13 8.46 19.20
CA LYS A 62 -1.21 9.05 19.22
C LYS A 62 -1.83 9.08 17.82
N LEU A 63 -1.08 9.50 16.80
CA LEU A 63 -1.56 9.52 15.41
C LEU A 63 -1.99 8.13 14.93
N PHE A 64 -1.19 7.10 15.20
CA PHE A 64 -1.56 5.72 14.86
C PHE A 64 -2.75 5.21 15.67
N GLY A 65 -2.86 5.56 16.95
CA GLY A 65 -4.03 5.24 17.77
C GLY A 65 -5.31 5.92 17.23
N ASP A 66 -5.20 7.17 16.79
CA ASP A 66 -6.29 7.90 16.16
C ASP A 66 -6.66 7.28 14.81
N LEU A 67 -5.67 7.00 13.95
CA LEU A 67 -5.88 6.34 12.66
C LEU A 67 -6.54 4.97 12.84
N LYS A 68 -6.12 4.17 13.82
CA LYS A 68 -6.77 2.87 14.14
C LYS A 68 -8.24 3.04 14.52
N ARG A 69 -8.60 4.11 15.24
CA ARG A 69 -10.00 4.40 15.63
C ARG A 69 -10.84 4.91 14.47
N ILE A 70 -10.21 5.53 13.47
CA ILE A 70 -10.86 6.03 12.27
C ILE A 70 -11.03 4.92 11.22
N GLY A 71 -10.01 4.06 11.09
CA GLY A 71 -10.04 2.91 10.21
C GLY A 71 -11.07 1.89 10.66
N GLU A 72 -11.67 1.21 9.69
CA GLU A 72 -12.64 0.14 9.93
C GLU A 72 -12.16 -1.16 9.29
N GLY A 73 -12.58 -2.29 9.87
CA GLY A 73 -12.26 -3.62 9.34
C GLY A 73 -10.77 -3.85 9.14
N VAL A 74 -10.37 -4.11 7.90
CA VAL A 74 -9.00 -4.52 7.56
C VAL A 74 -7.99 -3.40 7.81
N GLU A 75 -8.36 -2.14 7.65
CA GLU A 75 -7.47 -1.00 7.91
C GLU A 75 -6.98 -0.97 9.37
N ALA A 76 -7.93 -1.13 10.31
CA ALA A 76 -7.62 -1.13 11.74
C ALA A 76 -6.75 -2.33 12.14
N SER A 77 -6.96 -3.49 11.51
CA SER A 77 -6.17 -4.71 11.72
C SER A 77 -4.71 -4.53 11.28
N GLU A 78 -4.49 -3.98 10.08
CA GLU A 78 -3.16 -3.75 9.54
C GLU A 78 -2.38 -2.70 10.34
N ILE A 79 -3.04 -1.61 10.74
CA ILE A 79 -2.43 -0.61 11.63
C ILE A 79 -2.04 -1.25 12.96
N GLU A 80 -2.87 -2.14 13.50
CA GLU A 80 -2.57 -2.84 14.75
C GLU A 80 -1.39 -3.82 14.60
N SER A 81 -1.32 -4.52 13.46
CA SER A 81 -0.19 -5.38 13.12
C SER A 81 1.11 -4.58 13.01
N PHE A 82 1.09 -3.47 12.27
CA PHE A 82 2.21 -2.55 12.11
C PHE A 82 2.70 -2.01 13.46
N LEU A 83 1.79 -1.52 14.31
CA LEU A 83 2.09 -1.02 15.65
C LEU A 83 2.73 -2.07 16.56
N ARG A 84 2.33 -3.34 16.44
CA ARG A 84 2.92 -4.45 17.20
C ARG A 84 4.31 -4.78 16.68
N LYS A 85 4.47 -4.89 15.37
CA LYS A 85 5.72 -5.26 14.70
C LYS A 85 6.80 -4.22 14.96
N TYR A 86 6.50 -2.94 14.78
CA TYR A 86 7.46 -1.84 14.86
C TYR A 86 7.44 -1.08 16.19
N ARG A 87 7.07 -1.76 17.29
CA ARG A 87 6.89 -1.11 18.59
C ARG A 87 8.17 -0.43 19.10
N THR A 88 9.33 -1.04 18.87
CA THR A 88 10.63 -0.54 19.32
C THR A 88 11.04 0.67 18.49
N GLU A 89 10.89 0.58 17.18
CA GLU A 89 11.24 1.57 16.17
C GLU A 89 10.38 2.82 16.37
N LEU A 90 9.06 2.66 16.60
CA LEU A 90 8.17 3.76 16.93
C LEU A 90 8.56 4.49 18.22
N ARG A 91 9.09 3.77 19.23
CA ARG A 91 9.61 4.40 20.45
C ARG A 91 10.89 5.18 20.16
N ASN A 92 11.79 4.63 19.33
CA ASN A 92 13.02 5.28 18.93
C ASN A 92 12.75 6.54 18.09
N LEU A 93 11.82 6.45 17.13
CA LEU A 93 11.39 7.59 16.32
C LEU A 93 10.79 8.72 17.16
N GLU A 94 9.92 8.42 18.12
CA GLU A 94 9.41 9.47 19.03
C GLU A 94 10.50 10.08 19.91
N ARG A 95 11.56 9.32 20.25
CA ARG A 95 12.73 9.87 20.95
C ARG A 95 13.54 10.80 20.05
N ALA A 96 13.64 10.52 18.75
CA ALA A 96 14.41 11.33 17.79
C ALA A 96 13.97 12.79 17.74
N TYR A 97 12.67 13.06 17.96
CA TYR A 97 12.13 14.42 18.09
C TYR A 97 12.67 15.19 19.30
N ILE A 98 13.10 14.47 20.35
CA ILE A 98 13.61 15.00 21.62
C ILE A 98 15.15 15.00 21.64
N THR A 99 15.80 13.92 21.17
CA THR A 99 17.26 13.76 21.23
C THR A 99 17.98 14.72 20.28
N SER A 100 17.51 14.90 19.05
CA SER A 100 18.07 15.84 18.06
C SER A 100 18.19 17.30 18.54
N ARG A 101 17.51 17.67 19.62
CA ARG A 101 17.53 19.03 20.18
C ARG A 101 18.17 19.14 21.57
N TYR A 102 18.34 18.03 22.30
CA TYR A 102 18.63 18.11 23.74
C TYR A 102 19.55 17.01 24.32
N TYR A 103 20.00 16.01 23.55
CA TYR A 103 20.86 14.91 24.07
C TYR A 103 21.98 14.49 23.11
N PHE A 104 23.11 14.04 23.66
CA PHE A 104 24.33 13.54 22.96
C PHE A 104 24.27 12.03 22.62
N GLU A 105 23.11 11.39 22.71
CA GLU A 105 22.97 9.95 22.46
C GLU A 105 22.58 9.75 21.00
N GLU A 106 23.56 9.36 20.17
CA GLU A 106 23.40 9.10 18.74
C GLU A 106 22.72 7.74 18.51
N PHE A 107 21.80 7.67 17.55
CA PHE A 107 21.26 6.38 17.09
C PHE A 107 22.32 5.56 16.36
N PHE A 108 22.26 4.23 16.52
CA PHE A 108 23.08 3.32 15.73
C PHE A 108 22.53 3.20 14.30
N LYS A 109 23.41 2.90 13.34
CA LYS A 109 23.06 2.70 11.93
C LYS A 109 21.92 1.71 11.77
N GLU A 110 21.99 0.58 12.48
CA GLU A 110 21.00 -0.48 12.44
C GLU A 110 19.62 -0.01 12.92
N GLU A 111 19.56 0.90 13.91
CA GLU A 111 18.29 1.47 14.37
C GLU A 111 17.64 2.36 13.30
N VAL A 112 18.44 3.08 12.52
CA VAL A 112 17.94 3.88 11.39
C VAL A 112 17.50 2.99 10.23
N GLU A 113 18.23 1.91 9.95
CA GLU A 113 17.84 0.92 8.93
C GLU A 113 16.48 0.27 9.26
N GLU A 114 16.24 -0.13 10.51
CA GLU A 114 14.94 -0.64 10.94
C GLU A 114 13.84 0.42 10.85
N ALA A 115 14.15 1.68 11.11
CA ALA A 115 13.21 2.78 10.95
C ALA A 115 12.85 3.04 9.47
N PHE A 116 13.79 2.89 8.54
CA PHE A 116 13.50 2.93 7.09
C PHE A 116 12.59 1.78 6.68
N LYS A 117 12.87 0.55 7.14
CA LYS A 117 12.00 -0.61 6.87
C LYS A 117 10.57 -0.35 7.35
N ALA A 118 10.42 0.23 8.55
CA ALA A 118 9.13 0.62 9.08
C ALA A 118 8.44 1.70 8.22
N LEU A 119 9.18 2.70 7.70
CA LEU A 119 8.62 3.75 6.85
C LEU A 119 8.14 3.19 5.50
N ASP A 120 8.91 2.29 4.91
CA ASP A 120 8.60 1.63 3.64
C ASP A 120 7.33 0.80 3.78
N GLU A 121 7.29 -0.08 4.78
CA GLU A 121 6.12 -0.92 5.04
C GLU A 121 4.87 -0.09 5.37
N LEU A 122 5.03 1.04 6.08
CA LEU A 122 3.93 1.96 6.35
C LEU A 122 3.35 2.55 5.07
N ARG A 123 4.22 3.06 4.18
CA ARG A 123 3.80 3.65 2.90
C ARG A 123 3.07 2.61 2.06
N ASP A 124 3.68 1.44 1.91
CA ASP A 124 3.14 0.38 1.06
C ASP A 124 1.80 -0.12 1.62
N THR A 125 1.67 -0.25 2.94
CA THR A 125 0.40 -0.59 3.60
C THR A 125 -0.67 0.47 3.30
N MET A 126 -0.33 1.76 3.41
CA MET A 126 -1.29 2.86 3.20
C MET A 126 -1.79 2.95 1.75
N GLU A 127 -0.92 2.69 0.79
CA GLU A 127 -1.26 2.66 -0.64
C GLU A 127 -2.10 1.42 -0.98
N ARG A 128 -1.70 0.24 -0.51
CA ARG A 128 -2.40 -1.03 -0.78
C ARG A 128 -3.80 -1.04 -0.17
N VAL A 129 -4.00 -0.46 1.02
CA VAL A 129 -5.33 -0.38 1.68
C VAL A 129 -6.43 0.14 0.76
N ASP A 130 -6.15 1.15 -0.06
CA ASP A 130 -7.19 1.76 -0.92
C ASP A 130 -7.65 0.81 -2.03
N TYR A 131 -6.76 -0.06 -2.50
CA TYR A 131 -7.10 -1.12 -3.45
C TYR A 131 -7.97 -2.19 -2.80
N PHE A 132 -7.61 -2.66 -1.60
CA PHE A 132 -8.39 -3.71 -0.92
C PHE A 132 -9.77 -3.21 -0.45
N LYS A 133 -9.89 -1.93 -0.11
CA LYS A 133 -11.15 -1.31 0.31
C LYS A 133 -12.18 -1.22 -0.82
N ASP A 134 -11.74 -0.88 -2.03
CA ASP A 134 -12.62 -0.70 -3.19
C ASP A 134 -12.00 -1.24 -4.47
N TYR A 135 -11.58 -2.51 -4.45
CA TYR A 135 -11.07 -3.17 -5.64
C TYR A 135 -12.10 -3.18 -6.77
N GLY A 136 -13.40 -3.22 -6.42
CA GLY A 136 -14.51 -3.21 -7.37
C GLY A 136 -14.49 -1.99 -8.29
N LYS A 137 -14.14 -0.80 -7.79
CA LYS A 137 -13.93 0.39 -8.62
C LYS A 137 -12.81 0.18 -9.64
N TYR A 138 -11.64 -0.26 -9.20
CA TYR A 138 -10.49 -0.45 -10.09
C TYR A 138 -10.74 -1.53 -11.14
N VAL A 139 -11.41 -2.62 -10.75
CA VAL A 139 -11.76 -3.73 -11.65
C VAL A 139 -12.80 -3.30 -12.70
N LYS A 140 -13.74 -2.40 -12.34
CA LYS A 140 -14.62 -1.76 -13.33
C LYS A 140 -13.86 -0.87 -14.30
N GLU A 141 -12.89 -0.09 -13.83
CA GLU A 141 -12.02 0.69 -14.71
C GLU A 141 -11.19 -0.21 -15.63
N MET A 142 -10.68 -1.35 -15.14
CA MET A 142 -10.00 -2.35 -15.95
C MET A 142 -10.92 -2.89 -17.04
N LYS A 143 -12.18 -3.22 -16.71
CA LYS A 143 -13.16 -3.67 -17.71
C LYS A 143 -13.34 -2.66 -18.84
N VAL A 144 -13.44 -1.36 -18.53
CA VAL A 144 -13.51 -0.29 -19.55
C VAL A 144 -12.21 -0.15 -20.35
N LEU A 145 -11.06 -0.38 -19.73
CA LEU A 145 -9.77 -0.36 -20.42
C LEU A 145 -9.65 -1.55 -21.38
N MET A 146 -9.98 -2.77 -20.92
CA MET A 146 -9.87 -4.01 -21.68
C MET A 146 -10.81 -4.06 -22.88
N SER A 147 -11.98 -3.42 -22.82
CA SER A 147 -12.91 -3.34 -23.96
C SER A 147 -12.37 -2.56 -25.16
N LYS A 148 -11.21 -1.91 -25.04
CA LYS A 148 -10.50 -1.27 -26.16
C LYS A 148 -9.57 -2.23 -26.91
N TYR A 149 -9.25 -3.37 -26.30
CA TYR A 149 -8.22 -4.30 -26.79
C TYR A 149 -8.75 -5.72 -27.02
N LEU A 150 -9.93 -6.05 -26.49
CA LEU A 150 -10.60 -7.34 -26.57
C LEU A 150 -12.05 -7.13 -26.96
N GLU A 151 -12.56 -7.98 -27.84
CA GLU A 151 -13.94 -7.97 -28.33
C GLU A 151 -14.89 -8.73 -27.38
N GLU A 152 -14.48 -9.94 -26.96
CA GLU A 152 -15.26 -10.78 -26.05
C GLU A 152 -14.37 -11.23 -24.88
N PHE A 153 -14.70 -10.75 -23.68
CA PHE A 153 -14.00 -11.13 -22.47
C PHE A 153 -14.89 -11.05 -21.22
N GLU A 154 -14.50 -11.80 -20.20
CA GLU A 154 -15.08 -11.77 -18.87
C GLU A 154 -14.01 -11.39 -17.85
N LEU A 155 -14.41 -10.77 -16.75
CA LEU A 155 -13.49 -10.31 -15.71
C LEU A 155 -13.96 -10.80 -14.34
N TYR A 156 -13.03 -11.36 -13.58
CA TYR A 156 -13.28 -11.98 -12.29
C TYR A 156 -12.27 -11.52 -11.27
N VAL A 157 -12.72 -11.31 -10.04
CA VAL A 157 -11.86 -11.19 -8.87
C VAL A 157 -12.00 -12.48 -8.06
N PHE A 158 -10.91 -13.08 -7.62
CA PHE A 158 -10.96 -14.34 -6.88
C PHE A 158 -9.91 -14.38 -5.77
N GLY A 159 -9.85 -15.50 -5.04
CA GLY A 159 -8.79 -15.74 -4.08
C GLY A 159 -9.03 -15.12 -2.69
N SER A 160 -7.95 -14.75 -2.02
CA SER A 160 -7.94 -14.30 -0.62
C SER A 160 -8.78 -13.04 -0.42
N ALA A 161 -8.74 -12.10 -1.38
CA ALA A 161 -9.53 -10.87 -1.39
C ALA A 161 -11.05 -11.12 -1.31
N ILE A 162 -11.54 -12.22 -1.90
CA ILE A 162 -12.96 -12.62 -1.84
C ILE A 162 -13.29 -13.36 -0.54
N LYS A 163 -12.34 -14.15 -0.02
CA LYS A 163 -12.52 -14.93 1.23
C LYS A 163 -12.56 -14.06 2.48
N GLY A 164 -12.04 -12.83 2.40
CA GLY A 164 -11.81 -11.98 3.58
C GLY A 164 -10.67 -12.46 4.47
N ASP A 165 -9.88 -13.42 3.99
CA ASP A 165 -8.71 -14.01 4.65
C ASP A 165 -7.45 -13.60 3.89
N TYR A 166 -7.09 -12.32 4.01
CA TYR A 166 -5.95 -11.72 3.34
C TYR A 166 -5.20 -10.79 4.29
N SER A 167 -3.90 -10.63 4.08
CA SER A 167 -3.06 -9.61 4.70
C SER A 167 -2.72 -8.58 3.65
N ILE A 168 -3.02 -7.30 3.87
CA ILE A 168 -2.84 -6.25 2.87
C ILE A 168 -1.36 -6.12 2.46
N GLY A 169 -0.44 -6.31 3.40
CA GLY A 169 1.00 -6.26 3.13
C GLY A 169 1.56 -7.45 2.35
N LEU A 170 0.83 -8.57 2.25
CA LEU A 170 1.35 -9.84 1.72
C LEU A 170 0.46 -10.52 0.69
N SER A 171 -0.82 -10.16 0.63
CA SER A 171 -1.80 -10.73 -0.29
C SER A 171 -1.95 -9.83 -1.50
N ASP A 172 -2.14 -10.47 -2.65
CA ASP A 172 -2.49 -9.79 -3.89
C ASP A 172 -3.99 -9.92 -4.16
N ILE A 173 -4.50 -9.08 -5.06
CA ILE A 173 -5.86 -9.10 -5.55
C ILE A 173 -5.84 -9.80 -6.90
N ASP A 174 -6.15 -11.09 -6.89
CA ASP A 174 -6.20 -11.91 -8.09
C ASP A 174 -7.33 -11.47 -9.02
N VAL A 175 -6.97 -11.05 -10.23
CA VAL A 175 -7.90 -10.66 -11.29
C VAL A 175 -7.70 -11.59 -12.49
N ALA A 176 -8.73 -12.37 -12.82
CA ALA A 176 -8.76 -13.13 -14.06
C ALA A 176 -9.47 -12.33 -15.16
N ILE A 177 -8.77 -12.20 -16.29
CA ILE A 177 -9.34 -11.71 -17.54
C ILE A 177 -9.44 -12.92 -18.45
N VAL A 178 -10.66 -13.26 -18.84
CA VAL A 178 -10.96 -14.51 -19.56
C VAL A 178 -11.40 -14.17 -20.97
N SER A 179 -10.60 -14.56 -21.97
CA SER A 179 -10.91 -14.39 -23.39
C SER A 179 -10.20 -15.46 -24.23
N ASN A 180 -10.87 -15.98 -25.25
CA ASN A 180 -10.24 -16.90 -26.20
C ASN A 180 -9.24 -16.19 -27.12
N GLU A 181 -9.24 -14.85 -27.17
CA GLU A 181 -8.23 -14.09 -27.91
C GLU A 181 -6.81 -14.27 -27.35
N PHE A 182 -6.68 -14.74 -26.09
CA PHE A 182 -5.40 -15.06 -25.46
C PHE A 182 -4.76 -16.36 -25.95
N GLU A 183 -5.42 -17.11 -26.84
CA GLU A 183 -4.75 -18.15 -27.63
C GLU A 183 -3.64 -17.53 -28.50
N SER A 184 -3.80 -16.28 -28.92
CA SER A 184 -2.73 -15.49 -29.53
C SER A 184 -1.80 -14.95 -28.44
N ARG A 185 -0.53 -15.39 -28.48
CA ARG A 185 0.53 -14.87 -27.61
C ARG A 185 0.71 -13.36 -27.76
N GLU A 186 0.56 -12.84 -28.98
CA GLU A 186 0.69 -11.41 -29.25
C GLU A 186 -0.40 -10.60 -28.55
N ASN A 187 -1.66 -11.04 -28.65
CA ASN A 187 -2.77 -10.39 -27.93
C ASN A 187 -2.57 -10.46 -26.42
N LYS A 188 -2.14 -11.62 -25.91
CA LYS A 188 -1.87 -11.81 -24.48
C LYS A 188 -0.79 -10.85 -23.97
N LEU A 189 0.32 -10.71 -24.69
CA LEU A 189 1.41 -9.78 -24.33
C LEU A 189 0.94 -8.31 -24.40
N ARG A 190 0.24 -7.93 -25.48
CA ARG A 190 -0.31 -6.58 -25.63
C ARG A 190 -1.20 -6.18 -24.45
N VAL A 191 -2.06 -7.10 -23.99
CA VAL A 191 -2.93 -6.81 -22.85
C VAL A 191 -2.14 -6.74 -21.54
N TYR A 192 -1.14 -7.61 -21.34
CA TYR A 192 -0.24 -7.49 -20.18
C TYR A 192 0.45 -6.12 -20.14
N ASP A 193 1.01 -5.66 -21.27
CA ASP A 193 1.70 -4.36 -21.33
C ASP A 193 0.78 -3.21 -20.92
N VAL A 194 -0.44 -3.18 -21.45
CA VAL A 194 -1.46 -2.17 -21.10
C VAL A 194 -1.83 -2.19 -19.62
N LEU A 195 -1.93 -3.38 -19.01
CA LEU A 195 -2.26 -3.51 -17.60
C LEU A 195 -1.09 -3.04 -16.73
N PHE A 196 0.14 -3.48 -17.04
CA PHE A 196 1.32 -3.08 -16.29
C PHE A 196 1.59 -1.58 -16.41
N GLU A 197 1.43 -0.96 -17.59
CA GLU A 197 1.59 0.50 -17.72
C GLU A 197 0.71 1.30 -16.74
N LYS A 198 -0.48 0.78 -16.39
CA LYS A 198 -1.43 1.48 -15.50
C LYS A 198 -1.41 0.99 -14.06
N TYR A 199 -1.09 -0.28 -13.82
CA TYR A 199 -1.28 -0.98 -12.55
C TYR A 199 0.01 -1.64 -12.02
N PHE A 200 1.19 -1.25 -12.53
CA PHE A 200 2.48 -1.82 -12.11
C PHE A 200 2.69 -1.79 -10.59
N ASP A 201 2.47 -0.64 -9.95
CA ASP A 201 2.67 -0.47 -8.49
C ASP A 201 1.41 -0.81 -7.67
N SER A 202 0.50 -1.61 -8.22
CA SER A 202 -0.75 -2.00 -7.54
C SER A 202 -0.67 -3.43 -6.98
N PRO A 203 -1.51 -3.79 -6.00
CA PRO A 203 -1.56 -5.16 -5.49
C PRO A 203 -2.31 -6.12 -6.42
N PHE A 204 -2.58 -5.77 -7.68
CA PHE A 204 -3.32 -6.64 -8.59
C PHE A 204 -2.40 -7.68 -9.25
N GLU A 205 -2.77 -8.96 -9.11
CA GLU A 205 -2.16 -10.06 -9.86
C GLU A 205 -3.05 -10.42 -11.05
N PHE A 206 -2.51 -10.33 -12.27
CA PHE A 206 -3.28 -10.51 -13.49
C PHE A 206 -3.13 -11.92 -14.09
N HIS A 207 -4.25 -12.62 -14.20
CA HIS A 207 -4.36 -13.92 -14.83
C HIS A 207 -5.10 -13.79 -16.18
N LEU A 208 -4.35 -13.73 -17.28
CA LEU A 208 -4.93 -13.72 -18.63
C LEU A 208 -5.13 -15.16 -19.10
N LEU A 209 -6.39 -15.58 -19.22
CA LEU A 209 -6.76 -16.98 -19.40
C LEU A 209 -7.74 -17.15 -20.57
N THR A 210 -7.58 -18.22 -21.34
CA THR A 210 -8.63 -18.70 -22.24
C THR A 210 -9.81 -19.25 -21.43
N THR A 211 -10.98 -19.37 -22.07
CA THR A 211 -12.16 -20.00 -21.43
C THR A 211 -11.85 -21.42 -20.93
N LYS A 212 -10.98 -22.14 -21.64
CA LYS A 212 -10.54 -23.49 -21.27
C LYS A 212 -9.66 -23.47 -20.02
N GLU A 213 -8.67 -22.57 -19.97
CA GLU A 213 -7.80 -22.42 -18.81
C GLU A 213 -8.58 -21.97 -17.58
N TRP A 214 -9.52 -21.03 -17.72
CA TRP A 214 -10.37 -20.58 -16.61
C TRP A 214 -11.21 -21.71 -16.01
N LYS A 215 -11.82 -22.56 -16.85
CA LYS A 215 -12.57 -23.75 -16.38
C LYS A 215 -11.70 -24.72 -15.60
N LEU A 216 -10.42 -24.87 -15.95
CA LEU A 216 -9.48 -25.69 -15.18
C LEU A 216 -9.15 -25.03 -13.85
N PHE A 217 -8.92 -23.71 -13.87
CA PHE A 217 -8.61 -22.92 -12.69
C PHE A 217 -9.74 -22.98 -11.64
N LEU A 218 -11.01 -22.90 -12.08
CA LEU A 218 -12.20 -23.04 -11.23
C LEU A 218 -12.26 -24.34 -10.41
N ARG A 219 -11.59 -25.41 -10.85
CA ARG A 219 -11.54 -26.67 -10.10
C ARG A 219 -10.75 -26.56 -8.80
N PHE A 220 -9.85 -25.58 -8.69
CA PHE A 220 -9.01 -25.34 -7.52
C PHE A 220 -9.60 -24.28 -6.58
N ILE A 221 -10.18 -23.21 -7.12
CA ILE A 221 -10.72 -22.06 -6.36
C ILE A 221 -12.21 -22.17 -5.98
N ARG A 222 -12.91 -23.26 -6.35
CA ARG A 222 -14.33 -23.52 -6.01
C ARG A 222 -15.25 -22.31 -6.32
N LYS A 223 -15.88 -21.69 -5.30
CA LYS A 223 -16.85 -20.58 -5.43
C LYS A 223 -16.27 -19.22 -5.01
N ASP A 224 -14.96 -19.14 -4.79
CA ASP A 224 -14.33 -17.97 -4.18
C ASP A 224 -13.97 -16.92 -5.24
N PHE A 225 -14.97 -16.52 -6.03
CA PHE A 225 -14.81 -15.53 -7.09
C PHE A 225 -16.07 -14.67 -7.28
N VAL A 226 -15.88 -13.45 -7.76
CA VAL A 226 -16.93 -12.50 -8.15
C VAL A 226 -16.70 -12.10 -9.60
N LYS A 227 -17.73 -12.23 -10.44
CA LYS A 227 -17.72 -11.70 -11.82
C LYS A 227 -18.07 -10.21 -11.79
N VAL A 228 -17.32 -9.40 -12.52
CA VAL A 228 -17.48 -7.94 -12.61
C VAL A 228 -17.90 -7.51 -14.02
#